data_AF-A0A970KJ98-F1
#
_entry.id   AF-A0A970KJ98-F1
#
_cell.length_a   1.000
_cell.length_b   1.000
_cell.length_c   1.000
_cell.angle_alpha   90.00
_cell.angle_beta   90.00
_cell.angle_gamma   90.00
#
_symmetry.space_group_name_H-M   'P 1'
#
loop_
_entity.id
_entity.type
_entity.pdbx_description
1 polymer ?
#
loop_
_entity_poly.entity_id
_entity_poly.type
_entity_poly.pdbx_seq_one_letter_code
_entity_poly.pdbx_strand_id
1 'polypeptide(L)'
;MQTGSLWCGERCVVPHVARTSFFWERMIGLLGRRALPAGHGLLIVPCGAVHTLGMRFAIDLVFLDGAGHVLCCVAGVKPGRFCVHGGHRARQTLEVQAGWLDLATLEGARLEWRTATPR
;
A
#
# COMPACT_ATOMS: atom_id res chain seq x y z
N MET A 1 -9.46 -11.51 -0.82
CA MET A 1 -8.17 -10.88 -1.27
C MET A 1 -7.47 -11.70 -2.34
N GLN A 2 -7.09 -11.10 -3.46
CA GLN A 2 -6.18 -11.70 -4.45
C GLN A 2 -4.74 -11.35 -4.10
N THR A 3 -3.79 -12.26 -4.30
CA THR A 3 -2.36 -12.00 -4.08
C THR A 3 -1.62 -11.87 -5.40
N GLY A 4 -0.59 -11.05 -5.40
CA GLY A 4 0.22 -10.77 -6.56
C GLY A 4 1.49 -10.03 -6.15
N SER A 5 2.10 -9.34 -7.11
CA SER A 5 3.30 -8.54 -6.89
C SER A 5 3.12 -7.16 -7.51
N LEU A 6 3.82 -6.17 -6.99
CA LEU A 6 3.81 -4.80 -7.50
C LEU A 6 5.11 -4.51 -8.24
N TRP A 7 4.99 -3.98 -9.45
CA TRP A 7 6.10 -3.78 -10.39
C TRP A 7 6.20 -2.33 -10.82
N CYS A 8 7.43 -1.86 -11.05
CA CYS A 8 7.74 -0.62 -11.74
C CYS A 8 8.52 -0.97 -13.01
N GLY A 9 7.84 -1.00 -14.16
CA GLY A 9 8.40 -1.55 -15.40
C GLY A 9 8.76 -3.03 -15.24
N GLU A 10 10.05 -3.33 -15.33
CA GLU A 10 10.61 -4.69 -15.14
C GLU A 10 11.09 -4.96 -13.71
N ARG A 11 11.13 -3.93 -12.84
CA ARG A 11 11.56 -4.09 -11.45
C ARG A 11 10.41 -4.51 -10.57
N CYS A 12 10.54 -5.65 -9.90
CA CYS A 12 9.64 -6.01 -8.81
C CYS A 12 9.93 -5.13 -7.59
N VAL A 13 8.94 -4.34 -7.17
CA VAL A 13 9.04 -3.40 -6.05
C VAL A 13 8.58 -4.07 -4.76
N VAL A 14 7.46 -4.79 -4.81
CA VAL A 14 6.92 -5.53 -3.66
C VAL A 14 6.48 -6.92 -4.13
N PRO A 15 7.16 -8.00 -3.68
CA PRO A 15 6.91 -9.33 -4.22
C PRO A 15 5.59 -9.95 -3.75
N HIS A 16 5.09 -9.58 -2.57
CA HIS A 16 3.87 -10.19 -2.00
C HIS A 16 2.84 -9.13 -1.62
N VAL A 17 2.01 -8.74 -2.58
CA VAL A 17 0.95 -7.75 -2.39
C VAL A 17 -0.42 -8.40 -2.42
N ALA A 18 -1.09 -8.37 -1.27
CA ALA A 18 -2.52 -8.64 -1.21
C ALA A 18 -3.27 -7.41 -1.76
N ARG A 19 -4.20 -7.62 -2.68
CA ARG A 19 -5.09 -6.58 -3.17
C ARG A 19 -6.48 -6.77 -2.56
N THR A 20 -7.01 -5.70 -1.99
CA THR A 20 -8.37 -5.65 -1.46
C THR A 20 -9.22 -4.60 -2.17
N SER A 21 -10.45 -5.00 -2.48
CA SER A 21 -11.45 -4.15 -3.13
C SER A 21 -12.81 -4.13 -2.44
N PHE A 22 -13.01 -4.94 -1.41
CA PHE A 22 -14.28 -5.03 -0.69
C PHE A 22 -14.29 -4.10 0.52
N PHE A 23 -15.40 -3.38 0.72
CA PHE A 23 -15.53 -2.36 1.78
C PHE A 23 -15.11 -2.86 3.18
N TRP A 24 -15.54 -4.07 3.55
CA TRP A 24 -15.21 -4.67 4.85
C TRP A 24 -13.73 -5.04 5.00
N GLU A 25 -13.12 -5.58 3.93
CA GLU A 25 -11.69 -5.91 3.92
C GLU A 25 -10.83 -4.63 4.00
N ARG A 26 -11.29 -3.52 3.41
CA ARG A 26 -10.63 -2.20 3.50
C ARG A 26 -10.68 -1.62 4.92
N MET A 27 -11.78 -1.81 5.64
CA MET A 27 -11.91 -1.36 7.03
C MET A 27 -11.02 -2.14 7.99
N ILE A 28 -10.79 -3.43 7.71
CA ILE A 28 -9.89 -4.27 8.51
C ILE A 28 -8.43 -3.96 8.18
N GLY A 29 -8.06 -3.90 6.90
CA GLY A 29 -6.69 -3.60 6.49
C GLY A 29 -5.64 -4.44 7.24
N LEU A 30 -4.77 -3.76 7.99
CA LEU A 30 -3.74 -4.37 8.85
C LEU A 30 -4.14 -4.46 10.35
N LEU A 31 -5.38 -4.17 10.72
CA LEU A 31 -5.89 -4.27 12.09
C LEU A 31 -5.69 -5.67 12.66
N GLY A 32 -5.21 -5.74 13.91
CA GLY A 32 -4.93 -7.00 14.61
C GLY A 32 -3.63 -7.69 14.20
N ARG A 33 -2.95 -7.26 13.13
CA ARG A 33 -1.63 -7.79 12.76
C ARG A 33 -0.57 -7.25 13.73
N ARG A 34 0.36 -8.13 14.11
CA ARG A 34 1.53 -7.76 14.93
C ARG A 34 2.60 -7.03 14.13
N ALA A 35 2.73 -7.37 12.85
CA ALA A 35 3.62 -6.74 11.89
C ALA A 35 3.14 -7.05 10.46
N LEU A 36 3.64 -6.31 9.49
CA LEU A 36 3.64 -6.68 8.08
C LEU A 36 5.04 -7.22 7.74
N PRO A 37 5.19 -8.48 7.26
CA PRO A 37 6.52 -9.02 6.97
C PRO A 37 7.24 -8.22 5.88
N ALA A 38 8.57 -8.20 5.94
CA ALA A 38 9.40 -7.69 4.86
C ALA A 38 8.99 -8.33 3.52
N GLY A 39 8.97 -7.55 2.44
CA GLY A 39 8.54 -8.02 1.11
C GLY A 39 7.03 -8.11 0.92
N HIS A 40 6.22 -7.80 1.94
CA HIS A 40 4.77 -7.83 1.85
C HIS A 40 4.17 -6.44 1.79
N GLY A 41 3.06 -6.33 1.08
CA GLY A 41 2.26 -5.11 0.98
C GLY A 41 0.77 -5.40 0.96
N LEU A 42 -0.02 -4.37 1.27
CA LEU A 42 -1.45 -4.36 1.06
C LEU A 42 -1.80 -3.22 0.09
N LEU A 43 -2.37 -3.57 -1.06
CA LEU A 43 -2.88 -2.59 -2.02
C LEU A 43 -4.39 -2.46 -1.85
N ILE A 44 -4.82 -1.29 -1.39
CA ILE A 44 -6.22 -0.98 -1.12
C ILE A 44 -6.77 -0.18 -2.30
N VAL A 45 -7.82 -0.70 -2.95
CA VAL A 45 -8.44 -0.07 -4.13
C VAL A 45 -9.97 -0.11 -4.03
N PRO A 46 -10.70 1.00 -4.12
CA PRO A 46 -10.21 2.37 -4.15
C PRO A 46 -9.81 2.84 -2.74
N CYS A 47 -8.74 3.62 -2.62
CA CYS A 47 -8.31 4.25 -1.38
C CYS A 47 -7.54 5.55 -1.66
N GLY A 48 -8.00 6.67 -1.09
CA GLY A 48 -7.30 7.96 -1.15
C GLY A 48 -6.95 8.54 0.21
N ALA A 49 -7.34 7.84 1.28
CA ALA A 49 -7.03 8.20 2.65
C ALA A 49 -7.00 6.94 3.51
N VAL A 50 -6.03 6.87 4.41
CA VAL A 50 -5.84 5.74 5.33
C VAL A 50 -5.93 6.25 6.77
N HIS A 51 -6.57 5.48 7.64
CA HIS A 51 -6.43 5.64 9.08
C HIS A 51 -5.51 4.55 9.63
N THR A 52 -4.78 4.85 10.69
CA THR A 52 -3.98 3.86 11.44
C THR A 52 -4.53 3.63 12.84
N LEU A 53 -5.79 4.00 13.10
CA LEU A 53 -6.52 3.64 14.32
C LEU A 53 -6.51 2.12 14.49
N GLY A 54 -6.23 1.64 15.71
CA GLY A 54 -6.17 0.21 16.05
C GLY A 54 -4.95 -0.56 15.52
N MET A 55 -4.07 0.08 14.75
CA MET A 55 -2.80 -0.53 14.34
C MET A 55 -1.82 -0.61 15.52
N ARG A 56 -0.86 -1.54 15.42
CA ARG A 56 0.15 -1.77 16.47
C ARG A 56 1.59 -1.42 16.04
N PHE A 57 1.79 -1.10 14.77
CA PHE A 57 3.09 -0.82 14.17
C PHE A 57 2.97 0.29 13.13
N ALA A 58 4.09 0.95 12.83
CA ALA A 58 4.15 1.99 11.82
C ALA A 58 4.24 1.40 10.41
N ILE A 59 3.69 2.11 9.43
CA ILE A 59 3.68 1.73 8.01
C ILE A 59 4.16 2.88 7.13
N ASP A 60 4.68 2.54 5.96
CA ASP A 60 4.83 3.49 4.87
C ASP A 60 3.62 3.41 3.95
N LEU A 61 3.18 4.56 3.46
CA LEU A 61 2.07 4.70 2.53
C LEU A 61 2.56 5.22 1.19
N VAL A 62 2.13 4.58 0.11
CA VAL A 62 2.33 5.09 -1.26
C VAL A 62 0.95 5.29 -1.88
N PHE A 63 0.60 6.54 -2.15
CA PHE A 63 -0.67 6.89 -2.78
C PHE A 63 -0.51 6.94 -4.28
N LEU A 64 -1.40 6.25 -5.00
CA LEU A 64 -1.39 6.18 -6.46
C LEU A 64 -2.68 6.76 -7.04
N ASP A 65 -2.60 7.28 -8.26
CA ASP A 65 -3.77 7.62 -9.05
C ASP A 65 -4.48 6.36 -9.62
N GLY A 66 -5.54 6.57 -10.41
CA GLY A 66 -6.29 5.48 -11.04
C GLY A 66 -5.50 4.69 -12.09
N ALA A 67 -4.41 5.26 -12.63
CA ALA A 67 -3.54 4.63 -13.63
C ALA A 67 -2.28 3.99 -13.02
N GLY A 68 -2.09 4.12 -11.70
CA GLY A 68 -0.96 3.57 -10.95
C GLY A 68 0.23 4.51 -10.81
N HIS A 69 0.10 5.80 -11.16
CA HIS A 69 1.19 6.76 -10.93
C HIS A 69 1.30 7.12 -9.47
N VAL A 70 2.52 7.13 -8.94
CA VAL A 70 2.82 7.58 -7.58
C VAL A 70 2.56 9.07 -7.47
N LEU A 71 1.66 9.44 -6.57
CA LEU A 71 1.30 10.82 -6.28
C LEU A 71 2.11 11.36 -5.11
N CYS A 72 2.20 10.58 -4.03
CA CYS A 72 3.02 10.89 -2.88
C CYS A 72 3.32 9.65 -2.05
N CYS A 73 4.42 9.74 -1.31
CA CYS A 73 4.87 8.75 -0.35
C CYS A 73 4.88 9.38 1.04
N VAL A 74 4.40 8.64 2.05
CA VAL A 74 4.42 9.07 3.46
C VAL A 74 5.11 8.00 4.27
N ALA A 75 6.32 8.29 4.74
CA ALA A 75 7.11 7.37 5.54
C ALA A 75 6.70 7.37 7.02
N GLY A 76 6.82 6.22 7.68
CA GLY A 76 6.79 6.09 9.12
C GLY A 76 5.48 6.54 9.77
N VAL A 77 4.34 6.31 9.11
CA VAL A 77 3.03 6.65 9.65
C VAL A 77 2.78 5.82 10.91
N LYS A 78 2.84 6.50 12.06
CA LYS A 78 2.63 5.88 13.38
C LYS A 78 1.18 5.40 13.56
N PRO A 79 0.95 4.41 14.43
CA PRO A 79 -0.39 4.05 14.88
C PRO A 79 -1.19 5.23 15.44
N GLY A 80 -2.53 5.14 15.36
CA GLY A 80 -3.43 6.11 15.99
C GLY A 80 -3.67 7.39 15.20
N ARG A 81 -3.37 7.41 13.90
CA ARG A 81 -3.71 8.54 13.02
C ARG A 81 -5.11 8.36 12.46
N PHE A 82 -5.91 9.42 12.57
CA PHE A 82 -7.30 9.42 12.12
C PHE A 82 -7.40 9.47 10.59
N CYS A 83 -6.53 10.23 9.94
CA CYS A 83 -6.51 10.37 8.50
C CYS A 83 -5.12 10.76 8.00
N VAL A 84 -4.60 9.99 7.06
CA VAL A 84 -3.48 10.37 6.18
C VAL A 84 -4.03 10.40 4.77
N HIS A 85 -4.09 11.59 4.17
CA HIS A 85 -4.71 11.83 2.88
C HIS A 85 -3.66 11.97 1.78
N GLY A 86 -3.81 11.20 0.69
CA GLY A 86 -2.92 11.23 -0.47
C GLY A 86 -3.27 12.29 -1.53
N GLY A 87 -4.23 13.16 -1.24
CA GLY A 87 -4.75 14.14 -2.19
C GLY A 87 -5.96 13.64 -2.99
N HIS A 88 -6.67 14.58 -3.65
CA HIS A 88 -7.93 14.29 -4.36
C HIS A 88 -7.79 13.32 -5.55
N ARG A 89 -6.57 13.19 -6.10
CA ARG A 89 -6.27 12.26 -7.19
C ARG A 89 -5.96 10.85 -6.72
N ALA A 90 -5.73 10.63 -5.42
CA ALA A 90 -5.40 9.32 -4.90
C ALA A 90 -6.60 8.39 -5.00
N ARG A 91 -6.41 7.29 -5.73
CA ARG A 91 -7.41 6.24 -5.96
C ARG A 91 -6.95 4.89 -5.42
N GLN A 92 -5.67 4.72 -5.13
CA GLN A 92 -5.13 3.49 -4.56
C GLN A 92 -4.12 3.85 -3.48
N THR A 93 -4.03 3.01 -2.44
CA THR A 93 -2.97 3.14 -1.43
C THR A 93 -2.28 1.81 -1.24
N LEU A 94 -0.96 1.81 -1.39
CA LEU A 94 -0.10 0.70 -0.99
C LEU A 94 0.40 0.95 0.43
N GLU A 95 0.21 -0.04 1.29
CA GLU A 95 0.75 -0.08 2.65
C GLU A 95 1.88 -1.10 2.70
N VAL A 96 3.05 -0.70 3.21
CA VAL A 96 4.20 -1.58 3.46
C VAL A 96 4.76 -1.35 4.86
N GLN A 97 5.62 -2.26 5.31
CA GLN A 97 6.33 -2.09 6.58
C GLN A 97 7.16 -0.80 6.54
N ALA A 98 7.08 0.00 7.61
CA ALA A 98 7.86 1.24 7.69
C ALA A 98 9.37 0.98 7.54
N GLY A 99 10.01 1.74 6.65
CA GLY A 99 11.44 1.67 6.37
C GLY A 99 11.89 0.45 5.56
N TRP A 100 10.96 -0.40 5.10
CA TRP A 100 11.32 -1.55 4.27
C TRP A 100 11.57 -1.16 2.81
N LEU A 101 10.80 -0.19 2.31
CA LEU A 101 10.88 0.26 0.92
C LEU A 101 11.58 1.61 0.85
N ASP A 102 12.56 1.74 -0.05
CA ASP A 102 13.15 3.04 -0.35
C ASP A 102 12.17 3.88 -1.18
N LEU A 103 11.37 4.69 -0.48
CA LEU A 103 10.30 5.49 -1.07
C LEU A 103 10.82 6.53 -2.07
N ALA A 104 12.08 6.97 -1.95
CA ALA A 104 12.68 7.91 -2.89
C ALA A 104 12.79 7.31 -4.30
N THR A 105 12.92 5.99 -4.41
CA THR A 105 12.97 5.29 -5.71
C THR A 105 11.62 5.22 -6.42
N LEU A 106 10.54 5.68 -5.77
CA LEU A 106 9.18 5.62 -6.30
C LEU A 106 8.66 6.98 -6.78
N GLU A 107 9.40 8.07 -6.58
CA GLU A 107 8.97 9.39 -7.02
C GLU A 107 8.77 9.42 -8.55
N GLY A 108 7.57 9.79 -8.99
CA GLY A 108 7.20 9.78 -10.41
C GLY A 108 7.07 8.38 -11.04
N ALA A 109 7.24 7.30 -10.28
CA ALA A 109 7.12 5.95 -10.78
C ALA A 109 5.66 5.60 -11.12
N ARG A 110 5.49 4.62 -12.01
CA ARG A 110 4.21 3.96 -12.26
C ARG A 110 4.27 2.54 -11.75
N LEU A 111 3.37 2.22 -10.83
CA LEU A 111 3.28 0.92 -10.19
C LEU A 111 2.14 0.10 -10.79
N GLU A 112 2.42 -1.16 -11.07
CA GLU A 112 1.52 -2.09 -11.71
C GLU A 112 1.39 -3.35 -10.87
N TRP A 113 0.16 -3.65 -10.45
CA TRP A 113 -0.12 -4.88 -9.72
C TRP A 113 -0.38 -6.02 -10.70
N ARG A 114 0.39 -7.09 -10.57
CA ARG A 114 0.29 -8.29 -11.40
C ARG A 114 -0.13 -9.46 -10.54
N THR A 115 -1.18 -10.18 -10.94
CA THR A 115 -1.59 -11.42 -10.30
C THR A 115 -0.44 -12.42 -10.32
N ALA A 116 -0.23 -13.15 -9.23
CA ALA A 116 0.64 -14.31 -9.30
C ALA A 116 0.04 -15.31 -10.29
N THR A 117 0.83 -15.81 -11.24
CA THR A 117 0.39 -16.86 -12.16
C THR A 117 -0.11 -18.03 -11.32
N PRO A 118 -1.32 -18.56 -11.56
CA PRO A 118 -1.72 -19.81 -10.90
C PRO A 118 -0.71 -20.88 -11.30
N ARG A 119 -0.07 -21.51 -10.32
CA ARG A 119 0.73 -22.72 -10.53
C ARG A 119 -0.18 -23.89 -10.88
#